data_AF-A0A6I7PYW4-F1
#
_entry.id   AF-A0A6I7PYW4-F1
#
_cell.length_a   1.000
_cell.length_b   1.000
_cell.length_c   1.000
_cell.angle_alpha   90.00
_cell.angle_beta   90.00
_cell.angle_gamma   90.00
#
_symmetry.space_group_name_H-M   'P 1'
#
loop_
_entity.id
_entity.type
_entity.pdbx_description
1 polymer ?
#
loop_
_entity_poly.entity_id
_entity_poly.type
_entity_poly.pdbx_seq_one_letter_code
_entity_poly.pdbx_strand_id
1 'polypeptide(L)'
;AQASLALPGDANGDRWRRSVAPIVGLQAVVFALADTDELPDDERALGLDRADVLIRAHAADLHEAWRAEPMPPLVAELIDDARAALAAQRSRGTEWVVAVDRLETPDLHALLRSACGNGWTGDALGATRGTVLFRGEPVLHTRPHAEINIEGCERVRRAPPRQVFRQVDDATGRVVRDLVAPLGAPLPPGRPLLVTLAERGVPAPPADEARTEKWRESQRRALPEGAPPIEHWAEERD
;
A
#
# COMPACT_ATOMS: atom_id res chain seq x y z
N ALA A 1 12.27 -28.10 -19.10
CA ALA A 1 13.14 -28.25 -17.90
C ALA A 1 13.79 -29.63 -17.91
N GLN A 2 15.11 -29.72 -18.07
CA GLN A 2 15.83 -31.01 -18.02
C GLN A 2 16.09 -31.51 -16.58
N ALA A 3 15.90 -30.66 -15.57
CA ALA A 3 16.13 -30.98 -14.16
C ALA A 3 15.19 -32.08 -13.61
N SER A 4 14.01 -32.29 -14.20
CA SER A 4 13.04 -33.31 -13.79
C SER A 4 13.51 -34.75 -14.03
N LEU A 5 14.52 -34.94 -14.89
CA LEU A 5 15.12 -36.25 -15.21
C LEU A 5 16.03 -36.79 -14.09
N ALA A 6 16.47 -35.92 -13.17
CA ALA A 6 17.34 -36.29 -12.05
C ALA A 6 16.55 -36.71 -10.79
N LEU A 7 15.22 -36.60 -10.80
CA LEU A 7 14.38 -36.95 -9.66
C LEU A 7 14.13 -38.48 -9.58
N PRO A 8 14.10 -39.07 -8.38
CA PRO A 8 13.83 -40.50 -8.20
C PRO A 8 12.56 -40.97 -8.95
N GLY A 9 12.54 -42.23 -9.38
CA GLY A 9 11.37 -42.85 -10.01
C GLY A 9 10.27 -43.26 -9.01
N ASP A 10 10.27 -42.70 -7.80
CA ASP A 10 9.30 -43.02 -6.75
C ASP A 10 8.15 -42.01 -6.68
N ALA A 11 7.18 -42.29 -5.81
CA ALA A 11 6.01 -41.43 -5.62
C ALA A 11 6.39 -40.00 -5.20
N ASN A 12 7.51 -39.82 -4.51
CA ASN A 12 7.99 -38.50 -4.10
C ASN A 12 8.57 -37.72 -5.29
N GLY A 13 9.40 -38.37 -6.11
CA GLY A 13 9.92 -37.80 -7.34
C GLY A 13 8.82 -37.41 -8.33
N ASP A 14 7.73 -38.19 -8.42
CA ASP A 14 6.56 -37.85 -9.24
C ASP A 14 5.82 -36.60 -8.76
N ARG A 15 5.73 -36.38 -7.45
CA ARG A 15 5.15 -35.13 -6.90
C ARG A 15 6.01 -33.92 -7.24
N TRP A 16 7.33 -34.06 -7.09
CA TRP A 16 8.26 -33.01 -7.48
C TRP A 16 8.20 -32.71 -8.98
N ARG A 17 8.19 -33.73 -9.83
CA ARG A 17 8.04 -33.55 -11.29
C ARG A 17 6.78 -32.77 -11.65
N ARG A 18 5.65 -33.09 -11.02
CA ARG A 18 4.38 -32.36 -11.21
C ARG A 18 4.41 -30.92 -10.67
N SER A 19 5.25 -30.65 -9.67
CA SER A 19 5.37 -29.31 -9.06
C SER A 19 6.24 -28.35 -9.87
N VAL A 20 7.13 -28.83 -10.73
CA VAL A 20 8.10 -27.98 -11.46
C VAL A 20 7.42 -26.89 -12.29
N ALA A 21 6.41 -27.23 -13.11
CA ALA A 21 5.77 -26.25 -13.98
C ALA A 21 4.99 -25.18 -13.20
N PRO A 22 4.16 -25.52 -12.19
CA PRO A 22 3.53 -24.52 -11.33
C PRO A 22 4.51 -23.63 -10.55
N ILE A 23 5.62 -24.19 -10.05
CA ILE A 23 6.68 -23.40 -9.36
C ILE A 23 7.25 -22.34 -10.31
N VAL A 24 7.65 -22.76 -11.52
CA VAL A 24 8.16 -21.83 -12.54
C VAL A 24 7.10 -20.80 -12.93
N GLY A 25 5.83 -21.23 -13.02
CA GLY A 25 4.69 -20.35 -13.30
C GLY A 25 4.52 -19.26 -12.24
N LEU A 26 4.55 -19.61 -10.96
CA LEU A 26 4.47 -18.64 -9.86
C LEU A 26 5.62 -17.63 -9.90
N GLN A 27 6.86 -18.11 -10.07
CA GLN A 27 8.02 -17.24 -10.16
C GLN A 27 7.94 -16.30 -11.37
N ALA A 28 7.50 -16.81 -12.53
CA ALA A 28 7.30 -15.99 -13.71
C ALA A 28 6.25 -14.89 -13.49
N VAL A 29 5.15 -15.18 -12.78
CA VAL A 29 4.15 -14.17 -12.40
C VAL A 29 4.75 -13.13 -11.45
N VAL A 30 5.53 -13.55 -10.45
CA VAL A 30 6.20 -12.61 -9.53
C VAL A 30 7.13 -11.66 -10.27
N PHE A 31 7.97 -12.18 -11.19
CA PHE A 31 8.84 -11.33 -12.00
C PHE A 31 8.03 -10.39 -12.89
N ALA A 32 7.00 -10.89 -13.57
CA ALA A 32 6.14 -10.04 -14.40
C ALA A 32 5.42 -8.94 -13.60
N LEU A 33 5.05 -9.21 -12.34
CA LEU A 33 4.44 -8.23 -11.44
C LEU A 33 5.38 -7.06 -11.11
N ALA A 34 6.70 -7.29 -11.07
CA ALA A 34 7.68 -6.23 -10.84
C ALA A 34 7.68 -5.18 -11.96
N ASP A 35 7.40 -5.59 -13.20
CA ASP A 35 7.43 -4.74 -14.39
C ASP A 35 6.05 -4.13 -14.73
N THR A 36 5.01 -4.42 -13.95
CA THR A 36 3.65 -3.90 -14.22
C THR A 36 3.54 -2.37 -14.15
N ASP A 37 4.49 -1.73 -13.48
CA ASP A 37 4.61 -0.27 -13.47
C ASP A 37 5.06 0.29 -14.82
N GLU A 38 5.56 -0.50 -15.77
CA GLU A 38 5.90 0.00 -17.10
C GLU A 38 4.68 0.04 -18.04
N LEU A 39 3.60 -0.64 -17.66
CA LEU A 39 2.40 -0.80 -18.50
C LEU A 39 1.45 0.42 -18.41
N PRO A 40 0.68 0.68 -19.50
CA PRO A 40 -0.51 1.53 -19.47
C PRO A 40 -1.50 1.13 -18.36
N ASP A 41 -2.33 2.07 -17.89
CA ASP A 41 -3.22 1.84 -16.75
C ASP A 41 -4.26 0.74 -16.97
N ASP A 42 -4.81 0.66 -18.19
CA ASP A 42 -5.78 -0.35 -18.62
C ASP A 42 -5.13 -1.73 -18.81
N GLU A 43 -3.97 -1.80 -19.46
CA GLU A 43 -3.19 -3.03 -19.60
C GLU A 43 -2.73 -3.57 -18.25
N ARG A 44 -2.32 -2.68 -17.33
CA ARG A 44 -1.94 -3.05 -15.96
C ARG A 44 -3.12 -3.67 -15.22
N ALA A 45 -4.30 -3.05 -15.26
CA ALA A 45 -5.48 -3.57 -14.58
C ALA A 45 -5.80 -5.01 -15.05
N LEU A 46 -5.81 -5.22 -16.37
CA LEU A 46 -5.99 -6.55 -16.95
C LEU A 46 -4.86 -7.52 -16.56
N GLY A 47 -3.61 -7.04 -16.55
CA GLY A 47 -2.44 -7.82 -16.14
C GLY A 47 -2.53 -8.31 -14.69
N LEU A 48 -2.98 -7.47 -13.76
CA LEU A 48 -3.18 -7.83 -12.35
C LEU A 48 -4.30 -8.87 -12.17
N ASP A 49 -5.40 -8.74 -12.92
CA ASP A 49 -6.47 -9.73 -12.90
C ASP A 49 -6.02 -11.08 -13.48
N ARG A 50 -5.23 -11.05 -14.56
CA ARG A 50 -4.63 -12.25 -15.13
C ARG A 50 -3.63 -12.90 -14.16
N ALA A 51 -2.82 -12.11 -13.48
CA ALA A 51 -1.88 -12.61 -12.47
C ALA A 51 -2.62 -13.33 -11.33
N ASP A 52 -3.74 -12.80 -10.84
CA ASP A 52 -4.57 -13.45 -9.82
C ASP A 52 -5.06 -14.83 -10.27
N VAL A 53 -5.59 -14.93 -11.50
CA VAL A 53 -6.05 -16.20 -12.08
C VAL A 53 -4.89 -17.20 -12.19
N LEU A 54 -3.73 -16.78 -12.68
CA LEU A 54 -2.55 -17.64 -12.84
C LEU A 54 -2.00 -18.13 -11.50
N ILE A 55 -1.92 -17.25 -10.50
CA ILE A 55 -1.48 -17.62 -9.14
C ILE A 55 -2.43 -18.68 -8.55
N ARG A 56 -3.75 -18.48 -8.67
CA ARG A 56 -4.74 -19.47 -8.20
C ARG A 56 -4.62 -20.81 -8.92
N ALA A 57 -4.44 -20.79 -10.23
CA ALA A 57 -4.28 -22.01 -11.03
C ALA A 57 -3.03 -22.79 -10.60
N HIS A 58 -1.87 -22.14 -10.54
CA HIS A 58 -0.62 -22.81 -10.13
C HIS A 58 -0.65 -23.28 -8.68
N ALA A 59 -1.24 -22.50 -7.76
CA ALA A 59 -1.44 -22.95 -6.38
C ALA A 59 -2.33 -24.20 -6.31
N ALA A 60 -3.41 -24.27 -7.09
CA ALA A 60 -4.28 -25.44 -7.15
C ALA A 60 -3.53 -26.68 -7.68
N ASP A 61 -2.72 -26.52 -8.73
CA ASP A 61 -1.90 -27.62 -9.27
C ASP A 61 -0.89 -28.14 -8.24
N LEU A 62 -0.30 -27.26 -7.44
CA LEU A 62 0.61 -27.64 -6.35
C LEU A 62 -0.14 -28.37 -5.23
N HIS A 63 -1.30 -27.88 -4.81
CA HIS A 63 -2.11 -28.57 -3.83
C HIS A 63 -2.54 -29.96 -4.32
N GLU A 64 -2.83 -30.11 -5.61
CA GLU A 64 -3.15 -31.41 -6.19
C GLU A 64 -1.95 -32.36 -6.17
N ALA A 65 -0.77 -31.88 -6.58
CA ALA A 65 0.46 -32.67 -6.56
C ALA A 65 0.78 -33.20 -5.15
N TRP A 66 0.44 -32.44 -4.11
CA TRP A 66 0.71 -32.77 -2.71
C TRP A 66 -0.53 -33.22 -1.93
N ARG A 67 -1.67 -33.55 -2.56
CA ARG A 67 -2.92 -33.87 -1.82
C ARG A 67 -2.77 -34.97 -0.74
N ALA A 68 -1.91 -35.96 -0.97
CA ALA A 68 -1.73 -37.11 -0.08
C ALA A 68 -0.62 -36.94 0.98
N GLU A 69 0.14 -35.85 0.93
CA GLU A 69 1.32 -35.63 1.77
C GLU A 69 1.40 -34.16 2.19
N PRO A 70 2.07 -33.81 3.29
CA PRO A 70 2.33 -32.40 3.59
C PRO A 70 3.11 -31.73 2.44
N MET A 71 2.61 -30.59 1.97
CA MET A 71 3.34 -29.75 1.01
C MET A 71 4.64 -29.24 1.66
N PRO A 72 5.78 -29.26 0.97
CA PRO A 72 7.03 -28.72 1.50
C PRO A 72 6.89 -27.23 1.84
N PRO A 73 7.43 -26.76 2.99
CA PRO A 73 7.32 -25.36 3.41
C PRO A 73 7.74 -24.35 2.34
N LEU A 74 8.87 -24.59 1.67
CA LEU A 74 9.38 -23.73 0.59
C LEU A 74 8.39 -23.58 -0.59
N VAL A 75 7.58 -24.61 -0.88
CA VAL A 75 6.58 -24.54 -1.96
C VAL A 75 5.37 -23.72 -1.51
N ALA A 76 4.97 -23.85 -0.25
CA ALA A 76 3.91 -23.02 0.33
C ALA A 76 4.34 -21.54 0.38
N GLU A 77 5.58 -21.26 0.79
CA GLU A 77 6.16 -19.91 0.80
C GLU A 77 6.11 -19.26 -0.59
N LEU A 78 6.43 -19.98 -1.67
CA LEU A 78 6.33 -19.43 -3.03
C LEU A 78 4.90 -19.01 -3.43
N ILE A 79 3.87 -19.72 -2.95
CA ILE A 79 2.48 -19.34 -3.19
C ILE A 79 2.16 -18.04 -2.45
N ASP A 80 2.62 -17.93 -1.20
CA ASP A 80 2.38 -16.75 -0.36
C ASP A 80 3.15 -15.53 -0.88
N ASP A 81 4.40 -15.70 -1.33
CA ASP A 81 5.19 -14.66 -1.99
C ASP A 81 4.50 -14.12 -3.25
N ALA A 82 3.97 -15.02 -4.09
CA ALA A 82 3.24 -14.61 -5.29
C ALA A 82 1.97 -13.81 -4.97
N ARG A 83 1.23 -14.21 -3.93
CA ARG A 83 0.06 -13.48 -3.44
C ARG A 83 0.46 -12.14 -2.85
N ALA A 84 1.54 -12.08 -2.08
CA ALA A 84 2.05 -10.85 -1.49
C ALA A 84 2.50 -9.86 -2.57
N ALA A 85 3.22 -10.31 -3.60
CA ALA A 85 3.62 -9.50 -4.75
C ALA A 85 2.40 -8.91 -5.48
N LEU A 86 1.36 -9.72 -5.74
CA LEU A 86 0.12 -9.25 -6.35
C LEU A 86 -0.60 -8.22 -5.47
N ALA A 87 -0.68 -8.48 -4.16
CA ALA A 87 -1.32 -7.57 -3.21
C ALA A 87 -0.58 -6.23 -3.14
N ALA A 88 0.75 -6.25 -3.14
CA ALA A 88 1.59 -5.06 -3.19
C ALA A 88 1.28 -4.23 -4.44
N GLN A 89 1.24 -4.85 -5.63
CA GLN A 89 0.91 -4.16 -6.87
C GLN A 89 -0.52 -3.59 -6.89
N ARG A 90 -1.51 -4.34 -6.36
CA ARG A 90 -2.90 -3.87 -6.23
C ARG A 90 -3.08 -2.73 -5.20
N SER A 91 -2.16 -2.59 -4.26
CA SER A 91 -2.20 -1.51 -3.27
C SER A 91 -1.66 -0.19 -3.80
N ARG A 92 -0.84 -0.22 -4.87
CA ARG A 92 -0.24 0.96 -5.46
C ARG A 92 -1.30 1.90 -6.03
N GLY A 93 -1.00 3.18 -5.96
CA GLY A 93 -1.91 4.23 -6.37
C GLY A 93 -1.18 5.52 -6.71
N THR A 94 -1.89 6.63 -6.61
CA THR A 94 -1.29 7.96 -6.68
C THR A 94 -1.20 8.53 -5.29
N GLU A 95 -0.02 9.01 -4.91
CA GLU A 95 0.22 9.69 -3.65
C GLU A 95 0.54 11.17 -3.89
N TRP A 96 0.01 12.04 -3.04
CA TRP A 96 0.37 13.45 -2.97
C TRP A 96 1.25 13.65 -1.75
N VAL A 97 2.46 14.12 -1.97
CA VAL A 97 3.50 14.29 -0.96
C VAL A 97 3.72 15.78 -0.73
N VAL A 98 3.83 16.22 0.52
CA VAL A 98 4.08 17.62 0.83
C VAL A 98 5.43 18.07 0.22
N ALA A 99 5.39 19.11 -0.60
CA ALA A 99 6.56 19.70 -1.26
C ALA A 99 7.00 21.05 -0.66
N VAL A 100 6.18 21.64 0.21
CA VAL A 100 6.49 22.83 1.02
C VAL A 100 6.95 22.45 2.41
N ASP A 101 7.53 23.37 3.17
CA ASP A 101 8.07 23.03 4.50
C ASP A 101 6.97 22.61 5.48
N ARG A 102 5.79 23.21 5.36
CA ARG A 102 4.64 22.97 6.23
C ARG A 102 3.34 23.15 5.44
N LEU A 103 2.46 22.16 5.52
CA LEU A 103 1.14 22.17 4.91
C LEU A 103 0.08 21.95 5.98
N GLU A 104 -0.88 22.87 6.10
CA GLU A 104 -2.15 22.55 6.75
C GLU A 104 -3.06 21.90 5.71
N THR A 105 -3.49 20.66 5.99
CA THR A 105 -4.25 19.85 5.05
C THR A 105 -5.59 20.55 4.70
N PRO A 106 -5.90 20.74 3.40
CA PRO A 106 -7.16 21.35 2.97
C PRO A 106 -8.36 20.41 3.20
N ASP A 107 -9.55 20.80 2.76
CA ASP A 107 -10.73 19.93 2.81
C ASP A 107 -10.68 18.86 1.70
N LEU A 108 -9.92 17.78 1.97
CA LEU A 108 -9.82 16.65 1.05
C LEU A 108 -11.15 15.91 0.86
N HIS A 109 -12.06 15.93 1.83
CA HIS A 109 -13.39 15.32 1.66
C HIS A 109 -14.18 16.06 0.58
N ALA A 110 -14.08 17.39 0.50
CA ALA A 110 -14.73 18.17 -0.57
C ALA A 110 -14.17 17.81 -1.95
N LEU A 111 -12.85 17.69 -2.08
CA LEU A 111 -12.19 17.30 -3.33
C LEU A 111 -12.61 15.89 -3.76
N LEU A 112 -12.62 14.93 -2.82
CA LEU A 112 -13.03 13.54 -3.09
C LEU A 112 -14.52 13.43 -3.43
N ARG A 113 -15.41 14.17 -2.74
CA ARG A 113 -16.84 14.21 -3.11
C ARG A 113 -17.04 14.69 -4.55
N SER A 114 -16.29 15.71 -4.96
CA SER A 114 -16.31 16.19 -6.36
C SER A 114 -15.85 15.10 -7.32
N ALA A 115 -14.72 14.44 -7.04
CA ALA A 115 -14.21 13.34 -7.86
C ALA A 115 -15.22 12.17 -7.96
N CYS A 116 -15.82 11.75 -6.84
CA CYS A 116 -16.87 10.73 -6.81
C CYS A 116 -18.10 11.14 -7.63
N GLY A 117 -18.53 12.41 -7.53
CA GLY A 117 -19.62 12.96 -8.34
C GLY A 117 -19.34 12.92 -9.84
N ASN A 118 -18.06 12.91 -10.23
CA ASN A 118 -17.58 12.77 -11.61
C ASN A 118 -17.26 11.31 -12.00
N GLY A 119 -17.68 10.33 -11.19
CA GLY A 119 -17.57 8.92 -11.52
C GLY A 119 -16.29 8.21 -11.03
N TRP A 120 -15.46 8.86 -10.22
CA TRP A 120 -14.34 8.15 -9.57
C TRP A 120 -14.85 7.18 -8.50
N THR A 121 -14.48 5.89 -8.61
CA THR A 121 -15.00 4.80 -7.76
C THR A 121 -13.92 4.13 -6.89
N GLY A 122 -12.90 4.89 -6.47
CA GLY A 122 -11.73 4.36 -5.78
C GLY A 122 -11.77 4.40 -4.26
N ASP A 123 -10.66 3.97 -3.67
CA ASP A 123 -10.35 4.15 -2.26
C ASP A 123 -9.41 5.33 -2.08
N ALA A 124 -9.54 6.03 -0.95
CA ALA A 124 -8.66 7.13 -0.57
C ALA A 124 -8.26 7.06 0.91
N LEU A 125 -6.96 7.16 1.17
CA LEU A 125 -6.37 7.34 2.49
C LEU A 125 -5.77 8.75 2.54
N GLY A 126 -6.13 9.57 3.52
CA GLY A 126 -5.58 10.93 3.57
C GLY A 126 -5.76 11.61 4.91
N ALA A 127 -5.09 12.75 5.05
CA ALA A 127 -5.16 13.54 6.26
C ALA A 127 -6.51 14.27 6.38
N THR A 128 -7.01 14.38 7.61
CA THR A 128 -8.22 15.18 7.86
C THR A 128 -7.89 16.67 7.77
N ARG A 129 -8.87 17.49 7.38
CA ARG A 129 -8.76 18.95 7.30
C ARG A 129 -8.14 19.53 8.58
N GLY A 130 -7.16 20.41 8.44
CA GLY A 130 -6.47 21.05 9.56
C GLY A 130 -5.32 20.24 10.16
N THR A 131 -5.08 19.01 9.69
CA THR A 131 -3.86 18.26 10.03
C THR A 131 -2.65 18.96 9.43
N VAL A 132 -1.65 19.25 10.24
CA VAL A 132 -0.39 19.82 9.75
C VAL A 132 0.57 18.68 9.42
N LEU A 133 1.07 18.70 8.19
CA LEU A 133 2.09 17.79 7.65
C LEU A 133 3.30 18.60 7.15
N PHE A 134 4.43 17.93 7.02
CA PHE A 134 5.73 18.52 6.67
C PHE A 134 6.28 17.92 5.38
N ARG A 135 7.25 18.60 4.77
CA ARG A 135 7.90 18.18 3.52
C ARG A 135 8.26 16.68 3.53
N GLY A 136 7.87 15.96 2.48
CA GLY A 136 8.14 14.53 2.32
C GLY A 136 7.06 13.60 2.88
N GLU A 137 6.12 14.12 3.68
CA GLU A 137 5.01 13.34 4.22
C GLU A 137 3.88 13.15 3.19
N PRO A 138 3.25 11.96 3.12
CA PRO A 138 2.05 11.75 2.32
C PRO A 138 0.84 12.48 2.92
N VAL A 139 0.06 13.14 2.07
CA VAL A 139 -1.16 13.89 2.42
C VAL A 139 -2.41 13.13 2.00
N LEU A 140 -2.36 12.51 0.82
CA LEU A 140 -3.43 11.76 0.20
C LEU A 140 -2.83 10.63 -0.62
N HIS A 141 -3.45 9.46 -0.57
CA HIS A 141 -3.25 8.35 -1.49
C HIS A 141 -4.61 7.96 -2.08
N THR A 142 -4.66 7.73 -3.39
CA THR A 142 -5.87 7.26 -4.09
C THR A 142 -5.58 6.07 -4.98
N ARG A 143 -6.54 5.15 -5.07
CA ARG A 143 -6.53 4.05 -6.05
C ARG A 143 -7.95 3.78 -6.59
N PRO A 144 -8.19 3.80 -7.91
CA PRO A 144 -7.27 4.26 -8.95
C PRO A 144 -6.96 5.75 -8.81
N HIS A 145 -6.11 6.26 -9.72
CA HIS A 145 -5.77 7.68 -9.77
C HIS A 145 -7.03 8.58 -9.76
N ALA A 146 -7.07 9.53 -8.83
CA ALA A 146 -8.03 10.63 -8.86
C ALA A 146 -7.37 11.90 -9.42
N GLU A 147 -8.06 12.63 -10.29
CA GLU A 147 -7.61 13.94 -10.78
C GLU A 147 -7.84 15.03 -9.72
N ILE A 148 -6.95 15.06 -8.71
CA ILE A 148 -6.98 16.01 -7.61
C ILE A 148 -5.71 16.86 -7.63
N ASN A 149 -5.88 18.17 -7.43
CA ASN A 149 -4.78 19.09 -7.22
C ASN A 149 -4.75 19.53 -5.75
N ILE A 150 -3.60 19.41 -5.10
CA ILE A 150 -3.37 19.85 -3.72
C ILE A 150 -2.20 20.83 -3.77
N GLU A 151 -2.48 22.10 -3.50
CA GLU A 151 -1.46 23.14 -3.47
C GLU A 151 -0.38 22.81 -2.43
N GLY A 152 0.89 23.00 -2.81
CA GLY A 152 2.02 22.66 -1.95
C GLY A 152 2.37 21.17 -1.90
N CYS A 153 1.77 20.33 -2.74
CA CYS A 153 2.12 18.93 -2.90
C CYS A 153 2.67 18.60 -4.29
N GLU A 154 3.55 17.60 -4.34
CA GLU A 154 3.93 16.90 -5.56
C GLU A 154 3.17 15.57 -5.69
N ARG A 155 3.00 15.10 -6.92
CA ARG A 155 2.29 13.86 -7.21
C ARG A 155 3.27 12.75 -7.55
N VAL A 156 3.25 11.68 -6.77
CA VAL A 156 4.00 10.44 -7.03
C VAL A 156 3.03 9.39 -7.56
N ARG A 157 3.25 8.95 -8.81
CA ARG A 157 2.44 7.90 -9.43
C ARG A 157 2.98 6.53 -9.04
N ARG A 158 2.08 5.55 -8.95
CA ARG A 158 2.38 4.14 -8.69
C ARG A 158 3.13 3.92 -7.36
N ALA A 159 2.92 4.81 -6.41
CA ALA A 159 3.50 4.70 -5.08
C ALA A 159 2.70 3.68 -4.24
N PRO A 160 3.39 2.82 -3.45
CA PRO A 160 2.73 2.11 -2.37
C PRO A 160 2.17 3.11 -1.36
N PRO A 161 1.02 2.82 -0.73
CA PRO A 161 0.44 3.72 0.26
C PRO A 161 1.34 3.79 1.49
N ARG A 162 1.66 5.01 1.92
CA ARG A 162 2.38 5.28 3.17
C ARG A 162 1.43 5.88 4.22
N GLN A 163 1.80 5.76 5.48
CA GLN A 163 1.11 6.30 6.65
C GLN A 163 2.09 7.17 7.44
N VAL A 164 1.57 8.21 8.10
CA VAL A 164 2.34 9.08 9.00
C VAL A 164 1.91 8.81 10.43
N PHE A 165 2.86 8.49 11.29
CA PHE A 165 2.64 8.26 12.72
C PHE A 165 3.31 9.37 13.52
N ARG A 166 2.49 10.18 14.19
CA ARG A 166 2.97 11.28 15.02
C ARG A 166 3.26 10.81 16.43
N GLN A 167 4.51 10.96 16.86
CA GLN A 167 4.92 10.71 18.23
C GLN A 167 4.82 11.99 19.04
N VAL A 168 4.18 11.87 20.19
CA VAL A 168 3.94 12.97 21.13
C VAL A 168 4.61 12.58 22.43
N ASP A 169 5.27 13.53 23.07
CA ASP A 169 5.80 13.39 24.41
C ASP A 169 4.63 13.45 25.41
N ASP A 170 4.41 12.37 26.15
CA ASP A 170 3.25 12.26 27.04
C ASP A 170 3.28 13.29 28.20
N ALA A 171 4.46 13.75 28.61
CA ALA A 171 4.59 14.70 29.71
C ALA A 171 4.23 16.14 29.30
N THR A 172 4.59 16.53 28.08
CA THR A 172 4.44 17.89 27.56
C THR A 172 3.31 18.04 26.56
N GLY A 173 2.81 16.93 26.00
CA GLY A 173 1.87 16.91 24.89
C GLY A 173 2.43 17.49 23.58
N ARG A 174 3.77 17.65 23.48
CA ARG A 174 4.44 18.21 22.30
C ARG A 174 4.84 17.12 21.32
N VAL A 175 4.80 17.45 20.03
CA VAL A 175 5.25 16.54 18.98
C VAL A 175 6.76 16.37 19.07
N VAL A 176 7.21 15.12 19.14
CA VAL A 176 8.63 14.75 19.19
C VAL A 176 9.17 14.54 17.79
N ARG A 177 8.45 13.76 16.97
CA ARG A 177 8.80 13.41 15.60
C ARG A 177 7.61 12.81 14.86
N ASP A 178 7.71 12.78 13.54
CA ASP A 178 6.80 12.03 12.68
C ASP A 178 7.55 10.85 12.04
N LEU A 179 6.90 9.69 12.01
CA LEU A 179 7.40 8.47 11.37
C LEU A 179 6.58 8.17 10.12
N VAL A 180 7.22 8.10 8.95
CA VAL A 180 6.56 7.71 7.70
C VAL A 180 6.85 6.25 7.43
N ALA A 181 5.81 5.41 7.34
CA ALA A 181 5.95 3.97 7.12
C ALA A 181 5.06 3.48 5.97
N PRO A 182 5.46 2.45 5.20
CA PRO A 182 4.54 1.75 4.31
C PRO A 182 3.35 1.17 5.08
N LEU A 183 2.13 1.19 4.50
CA LEU A 183 0.92 0.72 5.19
C LEU A 183 0.96 -0.78 5.56
N GLY A 184 1.83 -1.57 4.90
CA GLY A 184 2.04 -2.99 5.19
C GLY A 184 3.21 -3.30 6.14
N ALA A 185 3.96 -2.30 6.59
CA ALA A 185 5.09 -2.50 7.51
C ALA A 185 4.59 -2.76 8.96
N PRO A 186 5.44 -3.33 9.84
CA PRO A 186 5.13 -3.39 11.27
C PRO A 186 4.75 -2.02 11.82
N LEU A 187 3.68 -1.97 12.63
CA LEU A 187 3.10 -0.71 13.11
C LEU A 187 4.10 0.08 13.97
N PRO A 188 4.51 1.28 13.53
CA PRO A 188 5.35 2.15 14.34
C PRO A 188 4.57 2.67 15.56
N PRO A 189 5.26 3.08 16.64
CA PRO A 189 4.59 3.79 17.73
C PRO A 189 4.14 5.18 17.26
N GLY A 190 3.02 5.65 17.79
CA GLY A 190 2.48 6.99 17.54
C GLY A 190 1.04 6.97 17.05
N ARG A 191 0.49 8.16 16.82
CA ARG A 191 -0.86 8.33 16.32
C ARG A 191 -0.88 8.39 14.79
N PRO A 192 -1.62 7.54 14.08
CA PRO A 192 -1.75 7.65 12.62
C PRO A 192 -2.46 8.97 12.27
N LEU A 193 -1.96 9.65 11.23
CA LEU A 193 -2.50 10.93 10.78
C LEU A 193 -3.39 10.81 9.54
N LEU A 194 -3.19 9.77 8.73
CA LEU A 194 -4.03 9.49 7.57
C LEU A 194 -5.14 8.52 7.97
N VAL A 195 -6.35 8.82 7.52
CA VAL A 195 -7.56 8.03 7.73
C VAL A 195 -8.22 7.73 6.41
N THR A 196 -9.09 6.73 6.36
CA THR A 196 -9.88 6.45 5.16
C THR A 196 -10.83 7.62 4.90
N LEU A 197 -10.70 8.25 3.74
CA LEU A 197 -11.54 9.36 3.29
C LEU A 197 -12.58 8.93 2.26
N ALA A 198 -12.35 7.82 1.56
CA ALA A 198 -13.33 7.19 0.67
C ALA A 198 -13.05 5.69 0.52
N GLU A 199 -14.10 4.90 0.36
CA GLU A 199 -14.03 3.48 0.02
C GLU A 199 -14.92 3.19 -1.17
N ARG A 200 -14.37 2.60 -2.24
CA ARG A 200 -15.11 2.21 -3.45
C ARG A 200 -16.00 3.33 -4.00
N GLY A 201 -15.49 4.55 -4.03
CA GLY A 201 -16.22 5.73 -4.52
C GLY A 201 -17.22 6.33 -3.53
N VAL A 202 -17.27 5.83 -2.29
CA VAL A 202 -18.15 6.36 -1.24
C VAL A 202 -17.32 7.18 -0.26
N PRO A 203 -17.45 8.52 -0.24
CA PRO A 203 -16.72 9.37 0.70
C PRO A 203 -17.16 9.13 2.15
N ALA A 204 -16.20 9.09 3.05
CA ALA A 204 -16.44 9.10 4.48
C ALA A 204 -17.07 10.45 4.90
N PRO A 205 -17.95 10.46 5.92
CA PRO A 205 -18.50 11.70 6.44
C PRO A 205 -17.37 12.58 6.99
N PRO A 206 -17.34 13.89 6.67
CA PRO A 206 -16.36 14.79 7.26
C PRO A 206 -16.61 14.96 8.75
N ALA A 207 -15.56 15.31 9.50
CA ALA A 207 -15.73 15.84 10.84
C ALA A 207 -16.54 17.14 10.79
N ASP A 208 -17.37 17.40 11.81
CA ASP A 208 -18.01 18.70 11.96
C ASP A 208 -16.99 19.80 12.26
N GLU A 209 -17.38 21.06 12.04
CA GLU A 209 -16.47 22.20 12.18
C GLU A 209 -15.93 22.36 13.61
N ALA A 210 -16.71 21.99 14.64
CA ALA A 210 -16.27 22.07 16.03
C ALA A 210 -15.15 21.06 16.32
N ARG A 211 -15.27 19.83 15.80
CA ARG A 211 -14.24 18.80 15.89
C ARG A 211 -13.01 19.18 15.07
N THR A 212 -13.18 19.75 13.88
CA THR A 212 -12.07 20.26 13.06
C THR A 212 -11.31 21.38 13.77
N GLU A 213 -12.00 22.34 14.38
CA GLU A 213 -11.32 23.44 15.09
C GLU A 213 -10.58 22.94 16.33
N LYS A 214 -11.19 22.05 17.12
CA LYS A 214 -10.51 21.40 18.26
C LYS A 214 -9.26 20.64 17.81
N TRP A 215 -9.33 19.98 16.66
CA TRP A 215 -8.17 19.30 16.07
C TRP A 215 -7.07 20.30 15.69
N ARG A 216 -7.40 21.40 14.99
CA ARG A 216 -6.46 22.46 14.63
C ARG A 216 -5.80 23.10 15.84
N GLU A 217 -6.58 23.42 16.87
CA GLU A 217 -6.05 23.94 18.13
C GLU A 217 -5.07 22.95 18.77
N SER A 218 -5.42 21.66 18.80
CA SER A 218 -4.51 20.62 19.27
C SER A 218 -3.21 20.56 18.45
N GLN A 219 -3.26 20.71 17.13
CA GLN A 219 -2.07 20.74 16.27
C GLN A 219 -1.21 21.97 16.58
N ARG A 220 -1.81 23.16 16.64
CA ARG A 220 -1.10 24.41 16.98
C ARG A 220 -0.41 24.35 18.34
N ARG A 221 -1.07 23.76 19.33
CA ARG A 221 -0.51 23.62 20.68
C ARG A 221 0.60 22.57 20.75
N ALA A 222 0.48 21.46 20.02
CA ALA A 222 1.44 20.36 20.11
C ALA A 222 2.71 20.60 19.27
N LEU A 223 2.58 21.27 18.13
CA LEU A 223 3.69 21.42 17.19
C LEU A 223 4.70 22.50 17.62
N PRO A 224 6.00 22.28 17.36
CA PRO A 224 6.99 23.34 17.48
C PRO A 224 6.81 24.42 16.40
N GLU A 225 7.52 25.54 16.53
CA GLU A 225 7.55 26.60 15.50
C GLU A 225 8.16 26.10 14.18
N GLY A 226 9.09 25.14 14.24
CA GLY A 226 9.69 24.47 13.08
C GLY A 226 9.07 23.12 12.74
N ALA A 227 9.65 22.44 11.75
CA ALA A 227 9.34 21.04 11.48
C ALA A 227 9.94 20.15 12.58
N PRO A 228 9.18 19.18 13.11
CA PRO A 228 9.77 18.13 13.92
C PRO A 228 10.68 17.25 13.02
N PRO A 229 11.60 16.48 13.60
CA PRO A 229 12.30 15.43 12.87
C PRO A 229 11.31 14.51 12.14
N ILE A 230 11.62 14.18 10.89
CA ILE A 230 10.90 13.20 10.08
C ILE A 230 11.83 12.01 9.88
N GLU A 231 11.37 10.83 10.24
CA GLU A 231 12.11 9.58 10.01
C GLU A 231 11.30 8.66 9.09
N HIS A 232 11.96 8.09 8.09
CA HIS A 232 11.39 7.06 7.25
C HIS A 232 11.56 5.70 7.93
N TRP A 233 10.45 5.19 8.46
CA TRP A 233 10.41 3.91 9.16
C TRP A 233 10.40 2.79 8.13
N ALA A 234 11.43 1.94 8.20
CA ALA A 234 11.71 0.83 7.28
C ALA A 234 12.28 1.22 5.89
N GLU A 235 13.27 2.12 5.86
CA GLU A 235 14.31 2.10 4.79
C GLU A 235 15.53 1.25 5.18
N GLU A 236 15.44 0.40 6.22
CA GLU A 236 16.49 -0.56 6.54
C GLU A 236 16.48 -1.76 5.58
N ARG A 237 17.29 -1.60 4.52
CA ARG A 237 18.22 -2.59 3.96
C ARG A 237 17.66 -3.96 3.58
N ASP A 238 17.36 -4.09 2.28
CA ASP A 238 17.81 -5.25 1.50
C ASP A 238 19.00 -4.84 0.62
#